data_AF-A0A3P7NZQ4-F1
#
_entry.id   AF-A0A3P7NZQ4-F1
#
_cell.length_a   1.000
_cell.length_b   1.000
_cell.length_c   1.000
_cell.angle_alpha   90.00
_cell.angle_beta   90.00
_cell.angle_gamma   90.00
#
_symmetry.space_group_name_H-M   'P 1'
#
loop_
_entity.id
_entity.type
_entity.pdbx_description
1 polymer ?
#
loop_
_entity_poly.entity_id
_entity_poly.type
_entity_poly.pdbx_seq_one_letter_code
_entity_poly.pdbx_strand_id
1 'polypeptide(L)'
;PAAEVQRPQEPRWRHARGVAQRNRGLRWLRENLVHNQDKGVVYMADDDNTYSLQLFEEIRTTKRVSTWPVAFVGGLLWEGCVTKPEDPQVIEKMWSVFKPWRVFPVDMAGFAVNLDLILSHPNAEFVYHKKPGLLETEFLKLLGLRNFTEMEPKADGCKRVSACRI
;
A
#
# COMPACT_ATOMS: atom_id res chain seq x y z
N PRO A 1 -19.15 -11.79 -0.71
CA PRO A 1 -20.08 -12.56 0.16
C PRO A 1 -20.54 -11.68 1.33
N ALA A 2 -21.69 -11.97 1.97
CA ALA A 2 -22.40 -11.08 2.91
C ALA A 2 -21.62 -10.57 4.14
N ALA A 3 -20.37 -10.98 4.33
CA ALA A 3 -19.47 -10.59 5.42
C ALA A 3 -18.77 -9.22 5.22
N GLU A 4 -18.88 -8.59 4.05
CA GLU A 4 -18.17 -7.34 3.70
C GLU A 4 -19.07 -6.09 3.68
N VAL A 5 -20.33 -6.22 4.13
CA VAL A 5 -21.29 -5.11 4.15
C VAL A 5 -21.37 -4.53 5.56
N GLN A 6 -20.99 -3.25 5.70
CA GLN A 6 -21.13 -2.51 6.95
C GLN A 6 -22.61 -2.39 7.34
N ARG A 7 -22.94 -2.78 8.58
CA ARG A 7 -24.30 -2.59 9.10
C ARG A 7 -24.52 -1.12 9.46
N PRO A 8 -25.74 -0.54 9.26
CA PRO A 8 -26.01 0.88 9.47
C PRO A 8 -25.66 1.41 10.88
N GLN A 9 -25.69 0.53 11.89
CA GLN A 9 -25.45 0.87 13.29
C GLN A 9 -23.97 0.79 13.69
N GLU A 10 -23.08 0.34 12.80
CA GLU A 10 -21.66 0.19 13.10
C GLU A 10 -20.89 1.46 12.73
N PRO A 11 -19.98 1.95 13.59
CA PRO A 11 -19.22 3.15 13.29
C PRO A 11 -18.41 2.98 12.00
N ARG A 12 -18.31 4.05 11.18
CA ARG A 12 -17.61 4.06 9.88
C ARG A 12 -16.18 3.54 9.92
N TRP A 13 -15.48 3.72 11.05
CA TRP A 13 -14.11 3.24 11.25
C TRP A 13 -13.98 1.75 11.57
N ARG A 14 -15.09 1.04 11.81
CA ARG A 14 -15.09 -0.37 12.23
C ARG A 14 -14.63 -1.30 11.12
N HIS A 15 -14.88 -0.92 9.87
CA HIS A 15 -14.66 -1.75 8.69
C HIS A 15 -13.90 -0.98 7.62
N ALA A 16 -12.94 -1.64 6.98
CA ALA A 16 -12.24 -1.05 5.86
C ALA A 16 -13.15 -1.00 4.62
N ARG A 17 -13.17 0.13 3.94
CA ARG A 17 -13.90 0.33 2.68
C ARG A 17 -13.05 -0.18 1.51
N GLY A 18 -13.70 -0.57 0.41
CA GLY A 18 -13.02 -0.90 -0.85
C GLY A 18 -12.39 -2.31 -0.92
N VAL A 19 -12.50 -3.14 0.13
CA VAL A 19 -11.81 -4.45 0.18
C VAL A 19 -12.26 -5.37 -0.95
N ALA A 20 -13.58 -5.54 -1.12
CA ALA A 20 -14.15 -6.40 -2.16
C ALA A 20 -13.75 -5.94 -3.58
N GLN A 21 -13.71 -4.62 -3.78
CA GLN A 21 -13.37 -3.97 -5.04
C GLN A 21 -11.89 -4.18 -5.38
N ARG A 22 -10.99 -3.93 -4.42
CA ARG A 22 -9.54 -4.19 -4.58
C ARG A 22 -9.28 -5.67 -4.87
N ASN A 23 -9.92 -6.59 -4.14
CA ASN A 23 -9.81 -8.02 -4.39
C ASN A 23 -10.37 -8.43 -5.76
N ARG A 24 -11.45 -7.81 -6.24
CA ARG A 24 -11.95 -8.06 -7.59
C ARG A 24 -10.94 -7.63 -8.65
N GLY A 25 -10.27 -6.49 -8.46
CA GLY A 25 -9.18 -6.05 -9.33
C GLY A 25 -8.00 -7.02 -9.33
N LEU A 26 -7.54 -7.46 -8.16
CA LEU A 26 -6.48 -8.47 -8.03
C LEU A 26 -6.84 -9.79 -8.72
N ARG A 27 -8.09 -10.26 -8.56
CA ARG A 27 -8.57 -11.46 -9.26
C ARG A 27 -8.56 -11.27 -10.77
N TRP A 28 -9.03 -10.12 -11.26
CA TRP A 28 -9.00 -9.84 -12.69
C TRP A 28 -7.58 -9.87 -13.25
N LEU A 29 -6.60 -9.28 -12.56
CA LEU A 29 -5.19 -9.34 -12.97
C LEU A 29 -4.69 -10.80 -13.07
N ARG A 30 -5.01 -11.64 -12.08
CA ARG A 30 -4.61 -13.05 -12.04
C ARG A 30 -5.31 -13.91 -13.10
N GLU A 31 -6.54 -13.56 -13.46
CA GLU A 31 -7.34 -14.26 -14.48
C GLU A 31 -6.91 -13.89 -15.91
N ASN A 32 -6.33 -12.70 -16.12
CA ASN A 32 -6.11 -12.14 -17.46
C ASN A 32 -4.63 -11.92 -17.83
N LEU A 33 -3.71 -11.92 -16.86
CA LEU A 33 -2.29 -11.67 -17.10
C LEU A 33 -1.43 -12.88 -16.73
N VAL A 34 -0.32 -13.04 -17.44
CA VAL A 34 0.56 -14.20 -17.37
C VAL A 34 1.83 -13.84 -16.61
N HIS A 35 2.11 -14.60 -15.54
CA HIS A 35 3.31 -14.45 -14.73
C HIS A 35 4.59 -14.62 -15.57
N ASN A 36 5.60 -13.78 -15.33
CA ASN A 36 6.86 -13.69 -16.06
C ASN A 36 6.77 -13.22 -17.53
N GLN A 37 5.57 -13.03 -18.07
CA GLN A 37 5.35 -12.52 -19.41
C GLN A 37 4.89 -11.05 -19.37
N ASP A 38 3.78 -10.78 -18.68
CA ASP A 38 3.24 -9.43 -18.56
C ASP A 38 4.01 -8.64 -17.50
N LYS A 39 4.40 -7.40 -17.85
CA LYS A 39 5.18 -6.52 -16.97
C LYS A 39 4.36 -5.30 -16.60
N GLY A 40 4.40 -4.95 -15.31
CA GLY A 40 3.67 -3.79 -14.81
C GLY A 40 3.82 -3.60 -13.32
N VAL A 41 3.12 -2.58 -12.84
CA VAL A 41 3.05 -2.20 -11.43
C VAL A 41 1.59 -1.98 -11.09
N VAL A 42 1.18 -2.49 -9.93
CA VAL A 42 -0.17 -2.36 -9.39
C VAL A 42 -0.13 -1.30 -8.29
N TYR A 43 -0.97 -0.28 -8.44
CA TYR A 43 -1.15 0.79 -7.46
C TYR A 43 -2.63 0.93 -7.09
N MET A 44 -2.94 0.92 -5.79
CA MET A 44 -4.31 1.01 -5.29
C MET A 44 -4.64 2.48 -4.99
N ALA A 45 -5.24 3.16 -5.96
CA ALA A 45 -5.61 4.57 -5.85
C ALA A 45 -7.11 4.72 -5.51
N ASP A 46 -7.40 5.19 -4.29
CA ASP A 46 -8.77 5.54 -3.88
C ASP A 46 -9.22 6.83 -4.62
N ASP A 47 -10.53 6.97 -4.86
CA ASP A 47 -11.12 8.00 -5.73
C ASP A 47 -11.22 9.39 -5.09
N ASP A 48 -11.03 9.49 -3.79
CA ASP A 48 -11.08 10.71 -2.98
C ASP A 48 -9.69 11.32 -2.69
N ASN A 49 -8.61 10.65 -3.11
CA ASN A 49 -7.23 11.11 -2.90
C ASN A 49 -6.72 12.01 -4.04
N THR A 50 -5.64 12.75 -3.77
CA THR A 50 -4.92 13.55 -4.79
C THR A 50 -3.55 12.96 -5.07
N TYR A 51 -3.21 12.87 -6.37
CA TYR A 51 -2.00 12.22 -6.84
C TYR A 51 -1.19 13.14 -7.75
N SER A 52 0.10 13.31 -7.45
CA SER A 52 1.02 14.02 -8.35
C SER A 52 1.32 13.15 -9.57
N LEU A 53 1.40 13.75 -10.77
CA LEU A 53 1.81 13.01 -11.98
C LEU A 53 3.22 12.40 -11.85
N GLN A 54 4.10 13.06 -11.09
CA GLN A 54 5.45 12.55 -10.83
C GLN A 54 5.45 11.20 -10.10
N LEU A 55 4.42 10.93 -9.30
CA LEU A 55 4.29 9.64 -8.61
C LEU A 55 4.29 8.47 -9.59
N PHE A 56 3.61 8.61 -10.73
CA PHE A 56 3.48 7.52 -11.69
C PHE A 56 4.79 7.19 -12.40
N GLU A 57 5.69 8.17 -12.55
CA GLU A 57 7.05 7.92 -13.06
C GLU A 57 7.93 7.24 -12.01
N GLU A 58 7.81 7.63 -10.74
CA GLU A 58 8.54 7.01 -9.63
C GLU A 58 8.20 5.52 -9.48
N ILE A 59 6.92 5.19 -9.47
CA ILE A 59 6.47 3.81 -9.20
C ILE A 59 6.66 2.87 -10.40
N ARG A 60 6.78 3.40 -11.62
CA ARG A 60 6.98 2.61 -12.86
C ARG A 60 8.17 1.64 -12.77
N THR A 61 9.16 1.99 -11.95
CA THR A 61 10.42 1.24 -11.79
C THR A 61 10.42 0.26 -10.60
N THR A 62 9.26 0.01 -9.98
CA THR A 62 9.14 -0.89 -8.82
C THR A 62 9.56 -2.32 -9.17
N LYS A 63 10.55 -2.85 -8.45
CA LYS A 63 11.05 -4.23 -8.66
C LYS A 63 10.28 -5.26 -7.84
N ARG A 64 9.91 -4.92 -6.60
CA ARG A 64 9.17 -5.79 -5.68
C ARG A 64 8.02 -5.02 -5.06
N VAL A 65 8.31 -4.09 -4.16
CA VAL A 65 7.32 -3.18 -3.55
C VAL A 65 8.01 -1.85 -3.28
N SER A 66 7.41 -0.76 -3.74
CA SER A 66 7.89 0.59 -3.49
C SER A 66 7.04 1.32 -2.46
N THR A 67 7.63 2.31 -1.79
CA THR A 67 6.96 3.10 -0.74
C THR A 67 7.42 4.56 -0.74
N TRP A 68 6.54 5.46 -0.30
CA TRP A 68 6.79 6.90 -0.20
C TRP A 68 5.90 7.56 0.87
N PRO A 69 6.22 8.79 1.30
CA PRO A 69 5.37 9.56 2.21
C PRO A 69 4.02 9.96 1.60
N VAL A 70 2.96 9.86 2.40
CA VAL A 70 1.60 10.30 2.07
C VAL A 70 1.18 11.42 3.02
N ALA A 71 0.65 12.52 2.49
CA ALA A 71 0.18 13.63 3.31
C ALA A 71 -1.23 13.42 3.88
N PHE A 72 -1.47 14.05 5.03
CA PHE A 72 -2.76 14.16 5.70
C PHE A 72 -3.40 12.82 6.09
N VAL A 73 -2.55 11.85 6.45
CA VAL A 73 -2.97 10.52 6.94
C VAL A 73 -2.69 10.38 8.44
N GLY A 74 -3.49 9.59 9.14
CA GLY A 74 -3.20 9.19 10.52
C GLY A 74 -3.26 10.34 11.54
N GLY A 75 -3.86 11.47 11.17
CA GLY A 75 -3.87 12.70 11.97
C GLY A 75 -2.55 13.47 11.94
N LEU A 76 -1.66 13.17 10.98
CA LEU A 76 -0.38 13.82 10.79
C LEU A 76 -0.34 14.61 9.48
N LEU A 77 0.59 15.56 9.38
CA LEU A 77 0.87 16.24 8.10
C LEU A 77 1.32 15.24 7.04
N TRP A 78 2.06 14.20 7.44
CA TRP A 78 2.42 13.08 6.59
C TRP A 78 2.76 11.83 7.43
N GLU A 79 2.59 10.66 6.83
CA GLU A 79 3.06 9.36 7.31
C GLU A 79 3.84 8.64 6.21
N GLY A 80 4.80 7.79 6.58
CA GLY A 80 5.54 6.97 5.61
C GLY A 80 7.00 6.71 5.96
N CYS A 81 7.78 6.29 4.97
CA CYS A 81 9.19 5.94 5.14
C CYS A 81 10.07 7.14 5.46
N VAL A 82 11.14 6.88 6.20
CA VAL A 82 12.27 7.79 6.43
C VAL A 82 13.54 7.03 6.12
N THR A 83 14.31 7.51 5.15
CA THR A 83 15.57 6.89 4.76
C THR A 83 16.75 7.46 5.54
N LYS A 84 17.89 6.75 5.49
CA LYS A 84 19.13 7.26 6.06
C LYS A 84 19.60 8.53 5.33
N PRO A 85 20.17 9.52 6.05
CA PRO A 85 20.74 10.71 5.40
C PRO A 85 21.86 10.37 4.41
N GLU A 86 22.67 9.36 4.72
CA GLU A 86 23.84 8.95 3.95
C GLU A 86 23.50 7.99 2.80
N ASP A 87 22.36 7.29 2.89
CA ASP A 87 21.89 6.33 1.90
C ASP A 87 20.37 6.43 1.68
N PRO A 88 19.91 7.21 0.68
CA PRO A 88 18.49 7.41 0.40
C PRO A 88 17.81 6.17 -0.20
N GLN A 89 18.53 5.06 -0.44
CA GLN A 89 17.93 3.79 -0.86
C GLN A 89 17.56 2.90 0.33
N VAL A 90 18.01 3.23 1.54
CA VAL A 90 17.79 2.41 2.74
C VAL A 90 16.81 3.09 3.68
N ILE A 91 15.66 2.46 3.91
CA ILE A 91 14.68 2.90 4.91
C ILE A 91 15.25 2.63 6.30
N GLU A 92 15.43 3.70 7.08
CA GLU A 92 15.88 3.62 8.47
C GLU A 92 14.72 3.31 9.41
N LYS A 93 13.61 4.00 9.21
CA LYS A 93 12.41 3.88 10.05
C LYS A 93 11.17 4.27 9.27
N MET A 94 10.02 4.00 9.89
CA MET A 94 8.73 4.48 9.42
C MET A 94 8.17 5.51 10.40
N TRP A 95 7.67 6.62 9.86
CA TRP A 95 7.00 7.67 10.60
C TRP A 95 5.49 7.46 10.58
N SER A 96 4.92 7.08 11.73
CA SER A 96 3.48 6.96 11.95
C SER A 96 3.18 7.08 13.44
N VAL A 97 2.06 7.71 13.79
CA VAL A 97 1.56 7.78 15.19
C VAL A 97 0.43 6.78 15.41
N PHE A 98 -0.35 6.45 14.38
CA PHE A 98 -1.41 5.47 14.49
C PHE A 98 -0.87 4.03 14.35
N LYS A 99 -0.85 3.32 15.49
CA LYS A 99 -0.37 1.93 15.59
C LYS A 99 1.04 1.77 14.99
N PRO A 100 2.07 2.41 15.59
CA PRO A 100 3.43 2.40 15.06
C PRO A 100 4.09 1.00 15.08
N TRP A 101 3.59 0.08 15.91
CA TRP A 101 4.09 -1.30 15.99
C TRP A 101 3.69 -2.20 14.80
N ARG A 102 2.93 -1.67 13.83
CA ARG A 102 2.65 -2.39 12.58
C ARG A 102 3.96 -2.64 11.85
N VAL A 103 4.10 -3.83 11.25
CA VAL A 103 5.28 -4.16 10.44
C VAL A 103 5.41 -3.21 9.25
N PHE A 104 4.27 -2.84 8.66
CA PHE A 104 4.18 -1.87 7.57
C PHE A 104 3.19 -0.77 7.96
N PRO A 105 3.62 0.26 8.72
CA PRO A 105 2.78 1.38 9.10
C PRO A 105 2.68 2.39 7.94
N VAL A 106 2.09 1.94 6.83
CA VAL A 106 1.86 2.72 5.61
C VAL A 106 0.36 2.81 5.32
N ASP A 107 -0.05 3.83 4.59
CA ASP A 107 -1.40 3.97 4.02
C ASP A 107 -1.52 3.21 2.70
N MET A 108 -2.75 2.89 2.27
CA MET A 108 -3.03 2.28 0.98
C MET A 108 -2.44 3.08 -0.20
N ALA A 109 -2.47 4.42 -0.12
CA ALA A 109 -1.90 5.30 -1.14
C ALA A 109 -0.36 5.39 -1.10
N GLY A 110 0.29 4.78 -0.12
CA GLY A 110 1.73 4.93 0.15
C GLY A 110 2.62 3.82 -0.38
N PHE A 111 2.08 2.86 -1.14
CA PHE A 111 2.89 1.80 -1.73
C PHE A 111 2.36 1.32 -3.08
N ALA A 112 3.26 0.79 -3.91
CA ALA A 112 2.92 0.08 -5.14
C ALA A 112 3.65 -1.25 -5.22
N VAL A 113 3.08 -2.21 -5.94
CA VAL A 113 3.56 -3.60 -5.99
C VAL A 113 3.87 -3.99 -7.42
N ASN A 114 4.99 -4.67 -7.62
CA ASN A 114 5.32 -5.24 -8.92
C ASN A 114 4.28 -6.30 -9.34
N LEU A 115 3.81 -6.27 -10.58
CA LEU A 115 2.79 -7.20 -11.09
C LEU A 115 3.24 -8.66 -10.96
N ASP A 116 4.50 -8.99 -11.25
CA ASP A 116 4.99 -10.36 -11.14
C ASP A 116 4.92 -10.87 -9.69
N LEU A 117 5.07 -9.99 -8.69
CA LEU A 117 4.90 -10.34 -7.29
C LEU A 117 3.43 -10.67 -6.97
N ILE A 118 2.47 -9.92 -7.54
CA ILE A 118 1.03 -10.19 -7.39
C ILE A 118 0.64 -11.53 -8.03
N LEU A 119 1.16 -11.81 -9.22
CA LEU A 119 0.84 -13.02 -9.98
C LEU A 119 1.51 -14.27 -9.36
N SER A 120 2.72 -14.15 -8.80
CA SER A 120 3.38 -15.25 -8.08
C SER A 120 2.73 -15.60 -6.73
N HIS A 121 1.89 -14.72 -6.17
CA HIS A 121 1.19 -14.93 -4.91
C HIS A 121 -0.34 -14.95 -5.14
N PRO A 122 -0.91 -16.00 -5.76
CA PRO A 122 -2.31 -16.03 -6.19
C PRO A 122 -3.32 -15.93 -5.04
N ASN A 123 -2.91 -16.28 -3.82
CA ASN A 123 -3.75 -16.25 -2.62
C ASN A 123 -3.63 -14.95 -1.81
N ALA A 124 -2.78 -14.01 -2.21
CA ALA A 124 -2.63 -12.74 -1.51
C ALA A 124 -3.83 -11.83 -1.79
N GLU A 125 -4.78 -11.74 -0.87
CA GLU A 125 -5.93 -10.86 -0.96
C GLU A 125 -6.00 -9.96 0.28
N PHE A 126 -6.69 -8.83 0.15
CA PHE A 126 -7.03 -7.99 1.29
C PHE A 126 -8.06 -8.72 2.14
N VAL A 127 -7.71 -9.04 3.39
CA VAL A 127 -8.61 -9.72 4.30
C VAL A 127 -9.42 -8.70 5.10
N TYR A 128 -10.74 -8.87 5.11
CA TYR A 128 -11.64 -8.04 5.89
C TYR A 128 -11.42 -8.30 7.39
N HIS A 129 -10.71 -7.42 8.08
CA HIS A 129 -10.34 -7.59 9.49
C HIS A 129 -11.25 -6.82 10.45
N LYS A 130 -11.47 -7.38 11.64
CA LYS A 130 -12.12 -6.71 12.78
C LYS A 130 -11.26 -5.62 13.45
N LYS A 131 -9.94 -5.56 13.15
CA LYS A 131 -8.99 -4.59 13.73
C LYS A 131 -8.62 -3.54 12.67
N PRO A 132 -9.07 -2.28 12.82
CA PRO A 132 -8.79 -1.21 11.85
C PRO A 132 -7.29 -0.97 11.65
N GLY A 133 -6.86 -0.66 10.42
CA GLY A 133 -5.49 -0.26 10.08
C GLY A 133 -4.45 -1.38 9.93
N LEU A 134 -4.87 -2.65 9.85
CA LEU A 134 -3.97 -3.77 9.54
C LEU A 134 -4.10 -4.30 8.10
N LEU A 135 -4.95 -3.68 7.29
CA LEU A 135 -5.28 -4.17 5.96
C LEU A 135 -4.05 -4.23 5.05
N GLU A 136 -3.28 -3.14 5.02
CA GLU A 136 -2.06 -2.98 4.23
C GLU A 136 -0.97 -3.93 4.72
N THR A 137 -0.78 -3.99 6.05
CA THR A 137 0.25 -4.83 6.67
C THR A 137 0.05 -6.31 6.34
N GLU A 138 -1.18 -6.84 6.47
CA GLU A 138 -1.43 -8.25 6.22
C GLU A 138 -1.35 -8.58 4.72
N PHE A 139 -1.80 -7.68 3.85
CA PHE A 139 -1.62 -7.85 2.41
C PHE A 139 -0.14 -7.92 2.00
N LEU A 140 0.70 -7.00 2.49
CA LEU A 140 2.14 -7.00 2.20
C LEU A 140 2.84 -8.26 2.74
N LYS A 141 2.42 -8.78 3.90
CA LYS A 141 2.91 -10.07 4.42
C LYS A 141 2.53 -11.25 3.53
N LEU A 142 1.30 -11.27 3.00
CA LEU A 142 0.84 -12.32 2.09
C LEU A 142 1.60 -12.31 0.76
N LEU A 143 2.16 -11.17 0.36
CA LEU A 143 3.10 -11.02 -0.76
C LEU A 143 4.55 -11.41 -0.42
N GLY A 144 4.79 -11.93 0.79
CA GLY A 144 6.08 -12.45 1.21
C GLY A 144 7.06 -11.41 1.77
N LEU A 145 6.62 -10.19 2.06
CA LEU A 145 7.45 -9.21 2.77
C LEU A 145 7.44 -9.48 4.27
N ARG A 146 8.61 -9.40 4.91
CA ARG A 146 8.77 -9.63 6.36
C ARG A 146 9.02 -8.34 7.12
N ASN A 147 9.68 -7.36 6.48
CA ASN A 147 10.00 -6.09 7.11
C ASN A 147 9.89 -4.93 6.11
N PHE A 148 9.59 -3.73 6.61
CA PHE A 148 9.56 -2.50 5.81
C PHE A 148 10.90 -2.18 5.14
N THR A 149 12.02 -2.68 5.67
CA THR A 149 13.35 -2.52 5.06
C THR A 149 13.50 -3.22 3.71
N GLU A 150 12.59 -4.13 3.36
CA GLU A 150 12.56 -4.78 2.03
C GLU A 150 11.87 -3.93 0.97
N MET A 151 11.26 -2.80 1.34
CA MET A 151 10.57 -1.90 0.41
C MET A 151 11.55 -0.93 -0.25
N GLU A 152 11.27 -0.55 -1.49
CA GLU A 152 12.04 0.40 -2.27
C GLU A 152 11.57 1.83 -2.00
N PRO A 153 12.37 2.70 -1.35
CA PRO A 153 11.96 4.08 -1.13
C PRO A 153 11.92 4.85 -2.47
N LYS A 154 10.84 5.60 -2.68
CA LYS A 154 10.64 6.49 -3.83
C LYS A 154 10.55 7.95 -3.36
N ALA A 155 10.25 8.86 -4.29
CA ALA A 155 10.02 10.27 -3.98
C ALA A 155 11.25 10.91 -3.31
N ASP A 156 12.41 10.77 -3.97
CA ASP A 156 13.69 11.37 -3.53
C ASP A 156 14.14 10.86 -2.15
N GLY A 157 14.10 9.54 -1.95
CA GLY A 157 14.43 8.91 -0.66
C GLY A 157 13.43 9.28 0.44
N CYS A 158 12.13 9.27 0.11
CA CYS A 158 11.05 9.64 1.03
C CYS A 158 11.13 11.08 1.55
N LYS A 159 11.70 12.01 0.78
CA LYS A 159 11.79 13.44 1.15
C LYS A 159 10.66 14.28 0.55
N ARG A 160 9.91 13.73 -0.39
CA ARG A 160 8.79 14.41 -1.07
C ARG A 160 7.49 13.66 -0.82
N VAL A 161 6.41 14.43 -0.71
CA VAL A 161 5.05 13.90 -0.73
C VAL A 161 4.57 13.88 -2.17
N SER A 162 3.99 12.76 -2.61
CA SER A 162 3.46 12.62 -3.97
C SER A 162 2.02 12.11 -4.03
N ALA A 163 1.43 11.80 -2.87
CA ALA A 163 0.01 11.48 -2.70
C ALA A 163 -0.53 12.15 -1.43
N CYS A 164 -1.76 12.63 -1.48
CA CYS A 164 -2.45 13.27 -0.36
C CYS A 164 -3.82 12.61 -0.15
N ARG A 165 -4.17 12.41 1.13
CA ARG A 165 -5.50 11.97 1.54
C ARG A 165 -6.33 13.18 1.97
N ILE A 166 -7.42 13.49 1.27
CA ILE A 166 -8.23 14.71 1.48
C ILE A 166 -9.56 14.38 2.13
#